data_AF-A0A9D2DIP9-F1
#
_entry.id   AF-A0A9D2DIP9-F1
#
_cell.length_a   1.000
_cell.length_b   1.000
_cell.length_c   1.000
_cell.angle_alpha   90.00
_cell.angle_beta   90.00
_cell.angle_gamma   90.00
#
_symmetry.space_group_name_H-M   'P 1'
#
loop_
_entity.id
_entity.type
_entity.pdbx_description
1 polymer ?
#
loop_
_entity_poly.entity_id
_entity_poly.type
_entity_poly.pdbx_seq_one_letter_code
_entity_poly.pdbx_strand_id
1 'polypeptide(L)'
;MRKGIELLYAVGAAKDVYYLVGASLKRQARAAGETLSKGPERAASAYAAACVANMDEIATAVGADSSNIWPALKYQCIHADFEDCLVLAAAQRAKADFLVTSDEALLRHAPVAALSVDDFLVLVGGVVGPEGRQGPHGGGAGGGVKLVTRAAG
;
A
#
# COMPACT_ATOMS: atom_id res chain seq x y z
N MET A 1 2.40 15.15 12.92
CA MET A 1 2.46 13.78 13.50
C MET A 1 1.67 13.77 14.81
N ARG A 2 0.51 13.10 14.88
CA ARG A 2 -0.18 12.88 16.16
C ARG A 2 0.63 11.86 16.96
N LYS A 3 0.80 12.12 18.25
CA LYS A 3 1.75 11.43 19.14
C LYS A 3 1.50 9.92 19.15
N GLY A 4 2.53 9.13 18.82
CA GLY A 4 2.62 7.73 19.23
C GLY A 4 2.54 6.64 18.15
N ILE A 5 2.39 6.96 16.86
CA ILE A 5 2.32 5.95 15.79
C ILE A 5 3.34 6.28 14.70
N GLU A 6 4.15 5.29 14.37
CA GLU A 6 5.06 5.26 13.24
C GLU A 6 4.38 4.56 12.06
N LEU A 7 4.32 5.26 10.92
CA LEU A 7 3.87 4.68 9.67
C LEU A 7 5.05 4.04 8.98
N LEU A 8 4.88 2.79 8.56
CA LEU A 8 5.86 1.97 7.88
C LEU A 8 5.30 1.54 6.52
N TYR A 9 6.18 1.25 5.56
CA TYR A 9 5.77 0.59 4.32
C TYR A 9 6.81 -0.44 3.89
N ALA A 10 6.37 -1.56 3.31
CA ALA A 10 7.30 -2.50 2.69
C ALA A 10 7.92 -1.81 1.46
N VAL A 11 9.25 -1.81 1.32
CA VAL A 11 9.94 -1.06 0.26
C VAL A 11 9.44 -1.39 -1.15
N GLY A 12 8.98 -2.63 -1.38
CA GLY A 12 8.35 -3.06 -2.63
C GLY A 12 7.11 -2.23 -3.01
N ALA A 13 6.33 -1.77 -2.03
CA ALA A 13 5.12 -0.97 -2.26
C ALA A 13 5.40 0.37 -2.96
N ALA A 14 6.63 0.89 -2.91
CA ALA A 14 7.02 2.07 -3.67
C ALA A 14 6.86 1.87 -5.19
N LYS A 15 7.13 0.65 -5.69
CA LYS A 15 6.92 0.32 -7.11
C LYS A 15 5.42 0.36 -7.45
N ASP A 16 4.57 -0.11 -6.54
CA ASP A 16 3.14 -0.20 -6.75
C ASP A 16 2.51 1.18 -6.75
N VAL A 17 2.88 2.03 -5.78
CA VAL A 17 2.46 3.44 -5.75
C VAL A 17 2.83 4.12 -7.07
N TYR A 18 4.09 4.00 -7.49
CA TYR A 18 4.55 4.62 -8.73
C TYR A 18 3.74 4.13 -9.95
N TYR A 19 3.58 2.82 -10.07
CA TYR A 19 2.91 2.21 -11.22
C TYR A 19 1.41 2.53 -11.22
N LEU A 20 0.72 2.33 -10.10
CA LEU A 20 -0.73 2.46 -10.00
C LEU A 20 -1.19 3.91 -10.15
N VAL A 21 -0.48 4.86 -9.53
CA VAL A 21 -0.78 6.30 -9.68
C VAL A 21 -0.58 6.71 -11.14
N GLY A 22 0.58 6.39 -11.72
CA GLY A 22 0.87 6.74 -13.12
C GLY A 22 -0.11 6.10 -14.11
N ALA A 23 -0.45 4.82 -13.90
CA ALA A 23 -1.44 4.12 -14.71
C ALA A 23 -2.85 4.71 -14.54
N SER A 24 -3.23 5.09 -13.32
CA SER A 24 -4.53 5.71 -13.05
C SER A 24 -4.68 7.05 -13.76
N LEU A 25 -3.70 7.94 -13.65
CA LEU A 25 -3.71 9.24 -14.34
C LEU A 25 -3.80 9.07 -15.85
N LYS A 26 -3.02 8.14 -16.43
CA LYS A 26 -3.07 7.85 -17.87
C LYS A 26 -4.42 7.27 -18.30
N ARG A 27 -5.07 6.44 -17.46
CA ARG A 27 -6.42 5.94 -17.73
C ARG A 27 -7.46 7.07 -17.68
N GLN A 28 -7.37 7.96 -16.70
CA GLN A 28 -8.26 9.11 -16.56
C GLN A 28 -8.16 10.06 -17.76
N ALA A 29 -6.95 10.40 -18.20
CA ALA A 29 -6.73 11.23 -19.38
C ALA A 29 -7.32 10.60 -20.66
N ARG A 30 -7.10 9.28 -20.87
CA ARG A 30 -7.73 8.56 -21.99
C ARG A 30 -9.25 8.56 -21.91
N ALA A 31 -9.81 8.39 -20.72
CA ALA A 31 -11.26 8.42 -20.50
C ALA A 31 -11.85 9.82 -20.76
N ALA A 32 -11.07 10.88 -20.57
CA ALA A 32 -11.42 12.26 -20.93
C ALA A 32 -11.25 12.58 -22.43
N GLY A 33 -10.86 11.60 -23.26
CA GLY A 33 -10.64 11.78 -24.70
C GLY A 33 -9.31 12.44 -25.06
N GLU A 34 -8.40 12.59 -24.08
CA GLU A 34 -7.08 13.16 -24.34
C GLU A 34 -6.19 12.15 -25.08
N THR A 35 -5.47 12.63 -26.08
CA THR A 35 -4.39 11.86 -26.71
C THR A 35 -3.15 11.97 -25.86
N LEU A 36 -2.71 10.86 -25.26
CA LEU A 36 -1.47 10.81 -24.52
C LEU A 36 -0.28 11.00 -25.46
N SER A 37 0.21 12.23 -25.52
CA SER A 37 1.51 12.55 -26.10
C SER A 37 2.61 12.43 -25.04
N LYS A 38 3.88 12.56 -25.45
CA LYS A 38 5.04 12.44 -24.55
C LYS A 38 4.99 13.39 -23.34
N GLY A 39 4.37 14.57 -23.48
CA GLY A 39 4.25 15.56 -22.41
C GLY A 39 3.37 15.07 -21.24
N PRO A 40 2.08 14.80 -21.47
CA PRO A 40 1.18 14.23 -20.47
C PRO A 40 1.68 12.93 -19.83
N GLU A 41 2.31 12.04 -20.61
CA GLU A 41 2.89 10.82 -20.06
C GLU A 41 4.02 11.10 -19.08
N ARG A 42 4.90 12.06 -19.40
CA ARG A 42 5.98 12.50 -18.51
C ARG A 42 5.42 13.18 -17.26
N ALA A 43 4.36 13.97 -17.39
CA ALA A 43 3.69 14.61 -16.26
C ALA A 43 3.08 13.57 -15.30
N ALA A 44 2.41 12.54 -15.81
CA ALA A 44 1.87 11.45 -15.01
C ALA A 44 2.98 10.68 -14.27
N SER A 45 4.10 10.40 -14.93
CA SER A 45 5.25 9.77 -14.30
C SER A 45 5.92 10.66 -13.25
N ALA A 46 6.04 11.97 -13.50
CA ALA A 46 6.58 12.91 -12.52
C ALA A 46 5.69 13.02 -11.27
N TYR A 47 4.36 13.05 -11.46
CA TYR A 47 3.42 13.05 -10.35
C TYR A 47 3.49 11.76 -9.54
N ALA A 48 3.56 10.60 -10.21
CA ALA A 48 3.73 9.31 -9.53
C ALA A 48 5.05 9.25 -8.72
N ALA A 49 6.15 9.78 -9.25
CA ALA A 49 7.42 9.90 -8.51
C ALA A 49 7.27 10.81 -7.28
N ALA A 50 6.57 11.94 -7.41
CA ALA A 50 6.30 12.83 -6.29
C ALA A 50 5.44 12.15 -5.20
N CYS A 51 4.49 11.29 -5.57
CA CYS A 51 3.74 10.49 -4.60
C CYS A 51 4.64 9.52 -3.82
N VAL A 52 5.60 8.86 -4.48
CA VAL A 52 6.57 8.00 -3.80
C VAL A 52 7.47 8.81 -2.86
N ALA A 53 7.97 9.96 -3.31
CA ALA A 53 8.79 10.84 -2.47
C ALA A 53 8.03 11.33 -1.23
N ASN A 54 6.75 11.72 -1.40
CA ASN A 54 5.90 12.09 -0.27
C ASN A 54 5.63 10.91 0.67
N MET A 55 5.47 9.69 0.14
CA MET A 55 5.32 8.49 0.98
C MET A 55 6.58 8.23 1.83
N ASP A 56 7.76 8.34 1.23
CA ASP A 56 9.06 8.19 1.92
C ASP A 56 9.32 9.31 2.95
N GLU A 57 8.78 10.51 2.72
CA GLU A 57 8.87 11.63 3.67
C GLU A 57 8.02 11.39 4.94
N ILE A 58 6.86 10.74 4.81
CA ILE A 58 5.88 10.59 5.91
C ILE A 58 5.86 9.20 6.56
N ALA A 59 6.57 8.23 5.99
CA ALA A 59 6.60 6.85 6.45
C ALA A 59 8.00 6.23 6.34
N THR A 60 8.32 5.31 7.24
CA THR A 60 9.63 4.63 7.26
C THR A 60 9.61 3.39 6.36
N ALA A 61 10.54 3.33 5.42
CA ALA A 61 10.72 2.15 4.57
C ALA A 61 11.22 0.94 5.37
N VAL A 62 10.49 -0.17 5.28
CA VAL A 62 10.92 -1.48 5.74
C VAL A 62 11.57 -2.20 4.56
N GLY A 63 12.90 -2.30 4.60
CA GLY A 63 13.67 -3.02 3.58
C GLY A 63 13.20 -4.47 3.37
N ALA A 64 13.57 -5.05 2.23
CA ALA A 64 13.39 -6.45 1.95
C ALA A 64 14.72 -7.05 1.50
N ASP A 65 15.08 -8.20 2.05
CA ASP A 65 16.28 -8.95 1.69
C ASP A 65 15.98 -10.46 1.65
N SER A 66 17.00 -11.29 1.39
CA SER A 66 16.83 -12.74 1.25
C SER A 66 16.24 -13.40 2.50
N SER A 67 16.36 -12.80 3.69
CA SER A 67 15.75 -13.30 4.91
C SER A 67 14.22 -13.26 4.88
N ASN A 68 13.62 -12.41 4.02
CA ASN A 68 12.17 -12.34 3.85
C ASN A 68 11.60 -13.44 2.95
N ILE A 69 12.43 -14.12 2.16
CA ILE A 69 11.97 -15.12 1.18
C ILE A 69 11.37 -16.33 1.88
N TRP A 70 12.05 -16.90 2.89
CA TRP A 70 11.56 -18.10 3.56
C TRP A 70 10.23 -17.87 4.31
N PRO A 71 10.05 -16.78 5.09
CA PRO A 71 8.74 -16.45 5.65
C PRO A 71 7.67 -16.25 4.57
N ALA A 72 8.00 -15.56 3.47
CA ALA A 72 7.04 -15.32 2.38
C ALA A 72 6.58 -16.63 1.72
N LEU A 73 7.49 -17.57 1.44
CA LEU A 73 7.14 -18.89 0.92
C LEU A 73 6.24 -19.68 1.89
N LYS A 74 6.38 -19.48 3.20
CA LYS A 74 5.46 -20.09 4.17
C LYS A 74 4.05 -19.50 4.09
N TYR A 75 3.92 -18.19 3.85
CA TYR A 75 2.60 -17.56 3.71
C TYR A 75 1.89 -17.93 2.41
N GLN A 76 2.62 -18.41 1.39
CA GLN A 76 2.00 -18.82 0.12
C GLN A 76 1.00 -19.96 0.22
N CYS A 77 1.00 -20.74 1.32
CA CYS A 77 -0.03 -21.74 1.54
C CYS A 77 -1.41 -21.13 1.85
N ILE A 78 -1.46 -19.84 2.21
CA ILE A 78 -2.67 -19.08 2.55
C ILE A 78 -2.90 -17.92 1.57
N HIS A 79 -1.84 -17.25 1.12
CA HIS A 79 -1.90 -16.08 0.24
C HIS A 79 -1.22 -16.38 -1.10
N ALA A 80 -2.00 -16.44 -2.18
CA ALA A 80 -1.46 -16.82 -3.49
C ALA A 80 -0.47 -15.79 -4.07
N ASP A 81 -0.63 -14.51 -3.73
CA ASP A 81 0.26 -13.45 -4.21
C ASP A 81 1.55 -13.41 -3.37
N PHE A 82 2.68 -13.60 -4.04
CA PHE A 82 3.98 -13.57 -3.38
C PHE A 82 4.36 -12.16 -2.90
N GLU A 83 3.88 -11.12 -3.58
CA GLU A 83 4.08 -9.73 -3.15
C GLU A 83 3.44 -9.50 -1.77
N ASP A 84 2.22 -10.00 -1.58
CA ASP A 84 1.53 -9.94 -0.29
C ASP A 84 2.29 -10.71 0.78
N CYS A 85 2.81 -11.89 0.42
CA CYS A 85 3.64 -12.68 1.32
C CYS A 85 4.91 -11.94 1.75
N LEU A 86 5.54 -11.15 0.86
CA LEU A 86 6.69 -10.32 1.19
C LEU A 86 6.31 -9.13 2.09
N VAL A 87 5.13 -8.54 1.89
CA VAL A 87 4.60 -7.51 2.79
C VAL A 87 4.38 -8.08 4.19
N LEU A 88 3.81 -9.29 4.31
CA LEU A 88 3.65 -9.97 5.59
C LEU A 88 4.99 -10.27 6.28
N ALA A 89 5.98 -10.72 5.50
CA ALA A 89 7.33 -10.94 6.01
C ALA A 89 7.99 -9.63 6.50
N ALA A 90 7.77 -8.53 5.79
CA ALA A 90 8.26 -7.21 6.19
C ALA A 90 7.56 -6.72 7.48
N ALA A 91 6.24 -6.88 7.58
CA ALA A 91 5.47 -6.51 8.76
C ALA A 91 5.93 -7.27 10.02
N GLN A 92 6.16 -8.58 9.90
CA GLN A 92 6.72 -9.36 11.01
C GLN A 92 8.13 -8.91 11.40
N ARG A 93 9.01 -8.70 10.40
CA ARG A 93 10.40 -8.26 10.64
C ARG A 93 10.44 -6.91 11.37
N ALA A 94 9.55 -6.00 11.00
CA ALA A 94 9.43 -4.68 11.61
C ALA A 94 8.77 -4.71 13.01
N LYS A 95 8.23 -5.87 13.43
CA LYS A 95 7.38 -6.01 14.63
C LYS A 95 6.23 -5.01 14.61
N ALA A 96 5.55 -4.95 13.46
CA ALA A 96 4.40 -4.10 13.28
C ALA A 96 3.26 -4.50 14.21
N ASP A 97 2.55 -3.51 14.74
CA ASP A 97 1.34 -3.72 15.51
C ASP A 97 0.16 -4.02 14.57
N PHE A 98 0.07 -3.29 13.45
CA PHE A 98 -0.99 -3.49 12.46
C PHE A 98 -0.47 -3.49 11.01
N LEU A 99 -1.07 -4.36 10.20
CA LEU A 99 -1.12 -4.26 8.74
C LEU A 99 -2.38 -3.50 8.34
N VAL A 100 -2.23 -2.40 7.59
CA VAL A 100 -3.36 -1.64 7.05
C VAL A 100 -3.53 -1.98 5.58
N THR A 101 -4.68 -2.54 5.21
CA THR A 101 -4.94 -3.04 3.86
C THR A 101 -6.43 -3.06 3.54
N SER A 102 -6.77 -2.93 2.26
CA SER A 102 -8.12 -3.16 1.74
C SER A 102 -8.33 -4.59 1.22
N ASP A 103 -7.32 -5.46 1.32
CA ASP A 103 -7.40 -6.84 0.87
C ASP A 103 -8.09 -7.72 1.91
N GLU A 104 -9.23 -8.26 1.53
CA GLU A 104 -10.08 -9.12 2.36
C GLU A 104 -9.40 -10.41 2.84
N ALA A 105 -8.54 -11.01 2.02
CA ALA A 105 -7.81 -12.22 2.42
C ALA A 105 -6.75 -11.89 3.47
N LEU A 106 -6.03 -10.77 3.31
CA LEU A 106 -5.08 -10.29 4.31
C LEU A 106 -5.78 -9.85 5.60
N LEU A 107 -6.92 -9.17 5.53
CA LEU A 107 -7.70 -8.79 6.71
C LEU A 107 -8.08 -10.00 7.57
N ARG A 108 -8.39 -11.13 6.94
CA ARG A 108 -8.81 -12.36 7.65
C ARG A 108 -7.66 -13.25 8.11
N HIS A 109 -6.57 -13.30 7.35
CA HIS A 109 -5.57 -14.37 7.51
C HIS A 109 -4.15 -13.87 7.70
N ALA A 110 -3.91 -12.56 7.76
CA ALA A 110 -2.59 -12.03 8.06
C ALA A 110 -2.09 -12.53 9.43
N PRO A 111 -0.80 -12.91 9.54
CA PRO A 111 -0.17 -13.31 10.79
C PRO A 111 0.11 -12.14 11.75
N VAL A 112 -0.17 -10.91 11.31
CA VAL A 112 -0.14 -9.67 12.10
C VAL A 112 -1.57 -9.13 12.12
N ALA A 113 -1.98 -8.47 13.19
CA ALA A 113 -3.31 -7.86 13.26
C ALA A 113 -3.53 -6.95 12.04
N ALA A 114 -4.66 -7.10 11.35
CA ALA A 114 -4.94 -6.36 10.13
C ALA A 114 -6.15 -5.45 10.31
N LEU A 115 -6.06 -4.23 9.79
CA LEU A 115 -7.12 -3.23 9.82
C LEU A 115 -7.44 -2.75 8.41
N SER A 116 -8.71 -2.46 8.17
CA SER A 116 -9.09 -1.69 7.00
C SER A 116 -8.55 -0.26 7.12
N VAL A 117 -8.49 0.47 6.01
CA VAL A 117 -8.09 1.88 6.02
C VAL A 117 -9.04 2.70 6.90
N ASP A 118 -10.34 2.45 6.81
CA ASP A 118 -11.35 3.17 7.60
C ASP A 118 -11.20 2.90 9.10
N ASP A 119 -11.01 1.63 9.49
CA ASP A 119 -10.80 1.26 10.89
C ASP A 119 -9.51 1.87 11.44
N PHE A 120 -8.45 1.88 10.64
CA PHE A 120 -7.19 2.52 11.02
C PHE A 120 -7.36 4.04 11.18
N LEU A 121 -8.10 4.70 10.28
CA LEU A 121 -8.40 6.13 10.41
C LEU A 121 -9.17 6.41 11.70
N VAL A 122 -10.18 5.61 12.04
CA VAL A 122 -10.89 5.73 13.33
C VAL A 122 -9.94 5.55 14.50
N LEU A 123 -9.06 4.54 14.46
CA LEU A 123 -8.08 4.27 15.51
C LEU A 123 -7.14 5.45 15.77
N VAL A 124 -6.68 6.13 14.71
CA VAL A 124 -5.75 7.28 14.83
C VAL A 124 -6.46 8.64 14.97
N GLY A 125 -7.79 8.62 15.11
CA GLY A 125 -8.63 9.82 15.20
C GLY A 125 -8.68 10.65 13.91
N GLY A 126 -8.40 10.03 12.77
CA GLY A 126 -8.61 10.58 11.43
C GLY A 126 -10.10 10.69 11.09
N VAL A 127 -10.41 11.45 10.04
CA VAL A 127 -11.79 11.60 9.54
C VAL A 127 -11.97 10.65 8.36
N VAL A 128 -12.98 9.78 8.41
CA VAL A 128 -13.41 8.98 7.26
C VAL A 128 -14.20 9.88 6.33
N GLY A 129 -13.67 10.15 5.13
CA GLY A 129 -14.36 10.93 4.11
C GLY A 129 -15.51 10.15 3.45
N PRO A 130 -16.54 10.83 2.90
CA PRO A 130 -17.66 10.16 2.22
C PRO A 130 -17.24 9.36 0.98
N GLU A 131 -16.05 9.62 0.43
CA GLU A 131 -15.50 8.98 -0.77
C GLU A 131 -14.90 7.58 -0.50
N GLY A 132 -14.65 7.21 0.76
CA GLY A 132 -14.10 5.90 1.13
C GLY A 132 -15.07 4.73 0.92
N ARG A 133 -16.36 5.00 0.67
CA ARG A 133 -17.41 3.98 0.59
C ARG A 133 -17.64 3.41 -0.81
N GLN A 134 -16.99 3.96 -1.85
CA GLN A 134 -17.13 3.51 -3.25
C GLN A 134 -15.76 3.40 -3.91
N GLY A 135 -15.04 2.32 -3.59
CA GLY A 135 -14.00 1.80 -4.48
C GLY A 135 -14.65 1.28 -5.77
N PRO A 136 -13.95 1.35 -6.93
CA PRO A 136 -14.50 0.84 -8.17
C PRO A 136 -14.72 -0.66 -8.03
N HIS A 137 -15.95 -1.11 -8.23
CA HIS A 137 -16.28 -2.52 -8.44
C HIS A 137 -15.60 -2.99 -9.73
N GLY A 138 -14.37 -3.47 -9.60
CA GLY A 138 -13.60 -4.10 -10.66
C GLY A 138 -12.78 -5.22 -10.03
N GLY A 139 -13.15 -6.47 -10.30
CA GLY A 139 -12.38 -7.63 -9.93
C GLY A 139 -10.99 -7.57 -10.56
N GLY A 140 -10.01 -7.15 -9.77
CA GLY A 140 -8.60 -7.20 -10.09
C GLY A 140 -7.87 -7.57 -8.81
N ALA A 141 -7.27 -8.74 -8.78
CA ALA A 141 -6.49 -9.24 -7.66
C ALA A 141 -5.37 -8.24 -7.26
N GLY A 142 -5.21 -8.00 -5.96
CA GLY A 142 -3.91 -7.70 -5.33
C GLY A 142 -3.36 -6.26 -5.36
N GLY A 143 -3.95 -5.30 -6.07
CA GLY A 143 -3.30 -4.00 -6.35
C GLY A 143 -3.39 -2.89 -5.28
N GLY A 144 -3.74 -3.19 -4.03
CA GLY A 144 -3.80 -2.17 -2.96
C GLY A 144 -2.41 -1.86 -2.39
N VAL A 145 -2.10 -0.58 -2.12
CA VAL A 145 -0.90 -0.20 -1.36
C VAL A 145 -1.12 -0.62 0.09
N LYS A 146 -0.19 -1.42 0.61
CA LYS A 146 -0.27 -2.01 1.95
C LYS A 146 0.67 -1.26 2.88
N LEU A 147 0.11 -0.69 3.95
CA LEU A 147 0.87 0.05 4.95
C LEU A 147 1.02 -0.81 6.19
N VAL A 148 2.11 -0.57 6.90
CA VAL A 148 2.46 -1.28 8.12
C VAL A 148 2.59 -0.22 9.22
N THR A 149 2.24 -0.51 10.46
CA THR A 149 2.30 0.51 11.52
C THR A 149 2.86 -0.06 12.80
N ARG A 150 3.49 0.80 13.59
CA ARG A 150 4.01 0.45 14.93
C ARG A 150 3.85 1.62 15.88
N ALA A 151 3.67 1.36 17.17
CA ALA A 151 3.73 2.39 18.22
C ALA A 151 5.14 2.99 18.32
N ALA A 152 5.21 4.32 18.42
CA ALA A 152 6.45 5.03 18.72
C ALA A 152 6.82 4.77 20.18
N GLY A 153 7.92 4.06 20.40
CA GLY A 153 8.47 3.74 21.73
C GLY A 153 9.13 4.93 22.41
#